data_AF-A0AAV9N0C6-F1
#
_entry.id   AF-A0AAV9N0C6-F1
#
_cell.length_a   1.000
_cell.length_b   1.000
_cell.length_c   1.000
_cell.angle_alpha   90.00
_cell.angle_beta   90.00
_cell.angle_gamma   90.00
#
_symmetry.space_group_name_H-M   'P 1'
#
loop_
_entity.id
_entity.type
_entity.pdbx_description
1 polymer ?
#
loop_
_entity_poly.entity_id
_entity_poly.type
_entity_poly.pdbx_seq_one_letter_code
_entity_poly.pdbx_strand_id
1 'polypeptide(L)'
;MWSNVDDPTKLEKSLRYTCDTDQGVTAFGWTHYDSRTGGSQTINDTGNSIDIITDFAKSMDSNSQEWQLKVRGIPRKDAAKDQQTTVIFYLGSENPASKVACKRQHSHRVSHSDISCRGTTPTIGEFTVDIGVSGDRTELSQHLAVTSINVPSKNLWQTKAVFLQQLKARNIADGMLPNRPGEGNLHFVQMIFQGSNEIEVSFSSGHRNETVSPVPFSERVEDIYTDFKRQFALSYLPQRPFEDNHYIQLSQSLLSNLMGGIGFFYGSDRISINSTSDFTDTNDDFWMYASLGESQQMVQERTPRQLITAVPSRPSLPRGFLWDEGFHLELVLEWDMELALSILSSWFDLIDNDGWIAHEQILGPDARSKVPSLYQVQFPQFASPPTLFLVIEKFIEVLQREEISPSVPHRQYFTDYATRKGWLEAIYPKLKKYYDWFRRTQSGNMTHYRHRNRLHEGYRWRGRTTENIQPSGLGDYPRAQPAHL
;
A
#
# COMPACT_ATOMS: atom_id res chain seq x y z
N MET A 1 -15.87 0.33 3.36
CA MET A 1 -16.21 1.53 4.14
C MET A 1 -17.22 1.15 5.20
N TRP A 2 -17.26 1.82 6.35
CA TRP A 2 -18.28 1.58 7.38
C TRP A 2 -18.59 2.85 8.17
N SER A 3 -19.77 2.91 8.80
CA SER A 3 -20.19 3.98 9.70
C SER A 3 -21.29 3.49 10.64
N ASN A 4 -21.39 4.07 11.83
CA ASN A 4 -22.65 4.13 12.56
C ASN A 4 -23.62 5.04 11.76
N VAL A 5 -24.90 4.66 11.65
CA VAL A 5 -25.94 5.40 10.90
C VAL A 5 -27.14 5.85 11.75
N ASP A 6 -27.04 5.75 13.07
CA ASP A 6 -28.09 6.22 14.00
C ASP A 6 -28.34 7.73 13.87
N ASP A 7 -27.30 8.47 13.46
CA ASP A 7 -27.38 9.90 13.12
C ASP A 7 -26.84 10.14 11.70
N PRO A 8 -27.72 10.12 10.67
CA PRO A 8 -27.32 10.31 9.29
C PRO A 8 -26.63 11.65 9.01
N THR A 9 -26.84 12.67 9.85
CA THR A 9 -26.20 13.99 9.69
C THR A 9 -24.69 13.93 9.93
N LYS A 10 -24.20 12.91 10.64
CA LYS A 10 -22.78 12.69 10.92
C LYS A 10 -22.07 11.80 9.91
N LEU A 11 -22.80 11.15 9.01
CA LEU A 11 -22.27 10.13 8.08
C LEU A 11 -21.02 10.59 7.32
N GLU A 12 -20.98 11.82 6.84
CA GLU A 12 -19.81 12.36 6.12
C GLU A 12 -18.52 12.33 6.96
N LYS A 13 -18.63 12.62 8.27
CA LYS A 13 -17.51 12.63 9.22
C LYS A 13 -17.21 11.24 9.78
N SER A 14 -18.23 10.41 9.98
CA SER A 14 -18.11 9.09 10.61
C SER A 14 -17.78 7.95 9.63
N LEU A 15 -18.01 8.15 8.33
CA LEU A 15 -17.74 7.14 7.29
C LEU A 15 -16.24 6.88 7.11
N ARG A 16 -15.80 5.68 7.48
CA ARG A 16 -14.40 5.24 7.35
C ARG A 16 -14.10 4.76 5.94
N TYR A 17 -12.95 5.18 5.41
CA TYR A 17 -12.45 4.79 4.10
C TYR A 17 -10.91 4.73 4.09
N THR A 18 -10.27 5.86 4.32
CA THR A 18 -8.82 6.02 4.46
C THR A 18 -8.38 5.83 5.91
N CYS A 19 -7.10 5.55 6.13
CA CYS A 19 -6.51 5.34 7.45
C CYS A 19 -6.23 6.67 8.20
N ASP A 20 -7.05 7.70 8.03
CA ASP A 20 -6.75 9.02 8.63
C ASP A 20 -6.85 8.97 10.17
N THR A 21 -5.86 9.54 10.86
CA THR A 21 -5.70 9.46 12.34
C THR A 21 -6.81 10.16 13.13
N ASP A 22 -7.47 11.14 12.53
CA ASP A 22 -8.35 12.07 13.26
C ASP A 22 -9.83 11.67 13.21
N GLN A 23 -10.11 10.39 12.96
CA GLN A 23 -11.46 9.90 12.72
C GLN A 23 -12.07 9.13 13.90
N GLY A 24 -11.33 8.85 14.98
CA GLY A 24 -11.87 8.13 16.16
C GLY A 24 -11.63 6.61 16.13
N VAL A 25 -10.81 6.14 15.19
CA VAL A 25 -10.17 4.83 15.25
C VAL A 25 -9.00 4.92 16.22
N THR A 26 -9.04 4.09 17.28
CA THR A 26 -8.04 4.12 18.36
C THR A 26 -6.84 3.23 18.09
N ALA A 27 -7.06 2.11 17.42
CA ALA A 27 -6.03 1.18 17.02
C ALA A 27 -6.49 0.46 15.76
N PHE A 28 -5.55 0.15 14.87
CA PHE A 28 -5.78 -0.78 13.78
C PHE A 28 -4.46 -1.43 13.39
N GLY A 29 -4.52 -2.66 12.91
CA GLY A 29 -3.32 -3.34 12.45
C GLY A 29 -3.55 -4.81 12.12
N TRP A 30 -2.63 -5.34 11.34
CA TRP A 30 -2.55 -6.77 11.08
C TRP A 30 -2.07 -7.49 12.34
N THR A 31 -2.84 -8.48 12.78
CA THR A 31 -2.49 -9.35 13.91
C THR A 31 -1.48 -10.41 13.45
N HIS A 32 -1.69 -10.92 12.23
CA HIS A 32 -0.78 -11.72 11.45
C HIS A 32 -1.07 -11.45 9.97
N TYR A 33 -0.05 -11.35 9.13
CA TYR A 33 -0.23 -11.16 7.69
C TYR A 33 0.99 -11.62 6.91
N ASP A 34 0.72 -12.38 5.86
CA ASP A 34 1.67 -12.76 4.83
C ASP A 34 1.13 -12.32 3.46
N SER A 35 1.96 -11.65 2.67
CA SER A 35 1.55 -11.10 1.37
C SER A 35 1.21 -12.18 0.34
N ARG A 36 1.68 -13.42 0.49
CA ARG A 36 1.41 -14.55 -0.41
C ARG A 36 0.14 -15.30 -0.07
N THR A 37 -0.24 -15.40 1.20
CA THR A 37 -1.39 -16.22 1.63
C THR A 37 -2.54 -15.41 2.21
N GLY A 38 -2.27 -14.38 3.01
CA GLY A 38 -3.28 -13.54 3.65
C GLY A 38 -3.06 -13.37 5.16
N GLY A 39 -4.13 -13.11 5.90
CA GLY A 39 -4.06 -12.91 7.35
C GLY A 39 -5.28 -12.23 7.94
N SER A 40 -5.17 -11.75 9.18
CA SER A 40 -6.26 -11.12 9.93
C SER A 40 -5.87 -9.75 10.46
N GLN A 41 -6.74 -8.76 10.26
CA GLN A 41 -6.60 -7.39 10.76
C GLN A 41 -7.74 -7.05 11.72
N THR A 42 -7.43 -6.33 12.79
CA THR A 42 -8.41 -5.76 13.73
C THR A 42 -8.38 -4.24 13.65
N ILE A 43 -9.55 -3.60 13.76
CA ILE A 43 -9.75 -2.16 13.73
C ILE A 43 -10.69 -1.77 14.87
N ASN A 44 -10.20 -0.98 15.82
CA ASN A 44 -10.96 -0.52 16.98
C ASN A 44 -11.49 0.90 16.77
N ASP A 45 -12.74 1.02 16.33
CA ASP A 45 -13.39 2.30 16.01
C ASP A 45 -14.32 2.74 17.13
N THR A 46 -13.75 3.41 18.13
CA THR A 46 -14.52 4.02 19.22
C THR A 46 -15.46 5.12 18.72
N GLY A 47 -15.08 5.85 17.66
CA GLY A 47 -15.90 6.92 17.09
C GLY A 47 -17.22 6.43 16.50
N ASN A 48 -17.26 5.20 15.99
CA ASN A 48 -18.48 4.52 15.52
C ASN A 48 -19.01 3.47 16.52
N SER A 49 -18.41 3.36 17.71
CA SER A 49 -18.75 2.32 18.70
C SER A 49 -18.79 0.89 18.13
N ILE A 50 -17.85 0.57 17.23
CA ILE A 50 -17.78 -0.74 16.57
C ILE A 50 -16.32 -1.17 16.38
N ASP A 51 -16.06 -2.46 16.60
CA ASP A 51 -14.80 -3.10 16.21
C ASP A 51 -15.00 -3.86 14.89
N ILE A 52 -14.09 -3.68 13.93
CA ILE A 52 -14.09 -4.39 12.65
C ILE A 52 -12.95 -5.40 12.64
N ILE A 53 -13.25 -6.64 12.28
CA ILE A 53 -12.25 -7.69 12.03
C ILE A 53 -12.33 -8.08 10.56
N THR A 54 -11.20 -8.11 9.87
CA THR A 54 -11.12 -8.54 8.47
C THR A 54 -10.15 -9.70 8.34
N ASP A 55 -10.64 -10.84 7.87
CA ASP A 55 -9.84 -12.02 7.55
C ASP A 55 -9.75 -12.15 6.04
N PHE A 56 -8.55 -12.33 5.51
CA PHE A 56 -8.29 -12.41 4.08
C PHE A 56 -7.45 -13.66 3.77
N ALA A 57 -7.86 -14.43 2.77
CA ALA A 57 -7.13 -15.62 2.34
C ALA A 57 -7.13 -15.75 0.82
N LYS A 58 -5.96 -16.01 0.25
CA LYS A 58 -5.77 -16.37 -1.16
C LYS A 58 -5.73 -17.89 -1.33
N SER A 59 -6.07 -18.37 -2.52
CA SER A 59 -5.97 -19.80 -2.84
C SER A 59 -4.54 -20.30 -2.63
N MET A 60 -4.41 -21.55 -2.18
CA MET A 60 -3.12 -22.23 -2.05
C MET A 60 -2.60 -22.72 -3.39
N ASP A 61 -3.47 -22.81 -4.42
CA ASP A 61 -3.04 -23.08 -5.79
C ASP A 61 -2.44 -21.82 -6.40
N SER A 62 -1.14 -21.85 -6.70
CA SER A 62 -0.41 -20.74 -7.31
C SER A 62 -0.91 -20.36 -8.71
N ASN A 63 -1.67 -21.25 -9.39
CA ASN A 63 -2.29 -20.96 -10.68
C ASN A 63 -3.70 -20.36 -10.53
N SER A 64 -4.26 -20.37 -9.33
CA SER A 64 -5.55 -19.80 -9.03
C SER A 64 -5.42 -18.32 -8.68
N GLN A 65 -6.32 -17.51 -9.22
CA GLN A 65 -6.44 -16.09 -8.90
C GLN A 65 -7.54 -15.84 -7.85
N GLU A 66 -7.93 -16.88 -7.09
CA GLU A 66 -9.01 -16.81 -6.13
C GLU A 66 -8.58 -16.23 -4.77
N TRP A 67 -9.49 -15.47 -4.17
CA TRP A 67 -9.35 -14.99 -2.80
C TRP A 67 -10.71 -14.84 -2.12
N GLN A 68 -10.69 -14.87 -0.80
CA GLN A 68 -11.84 -14.65 0.07
C GLN A 68 -11.51 -13.60 1.13
N LEU A 69 -12.51 -12.79 1.45
CA LEU A 69 -12.48 -11.76 2.48
C LEU A 69 -13.71 -11.94 3.36
N LYS A 70 -13.50 -12.10 4.67
CA LYS A 70 -14.56 -12.05 5.67
C LYS A 70 -14.42 -10.76 6.47
N VAL A 71 -15.51 -10.02 6.61
CA VAL A 71 -15.59 -8.79 7.39
C VAL A 71 -16.61 -8.99 8.50
N ARG A 72 -16.18 -8.84 9.76
CA ARG A 72 -17.05 -8.92 10.93
C ARG A 72 -17.14 -7.56 11.61
N GLY A 73 -18.37 -7.09 11.81
CA GLY A 73 -18.65 -5.91 12.62
C GLY A 73 -19.18 -6.32 13.99
N ILE A 74 -18.51 -5.90 15.05
CA ILE A 74 -18.85 -6.24 16.43
C ILE A 74 -19.12 -4.94 17.19
N PRO A 75 -20.39 -4.61 17.50
CA PRO A 75 -20.70 -3.46 18.36
C PRO A 75 -19.97 -3.57 19.68
N ARG A 76 -19.39 -2.45 20.13
CA ARG A 76 -18.66 -2.42 21.38
C ARG A 76 -19.61 -2.50 22.57
N LYS A 77 -19.08 -2.79 23.77
CA LYS A 77 -19.90 -2.94 24.99
C LYS A 77 -20.67 -1.66 25.37
N ASP A 78 -20.15 -0.51 24.95
CA ASP A 78 -20.70 0.83 25.14
C ASP A 78 -21.64 1.28 24.00
N ALA A 79 -21.82 0.46 22.95
CA ALA A 79 -22.77 0.74 21.87
C ALA A 79 -24.23 0.65 22.34
N ALA A 80 -25.11 1.40 21.67
CA ALA A 80 -26.55 1.27 21.85
C ALA A 80 -27.02 -0.13 21.42
N LYS A 81 -28.05 -0.68 22.08
CA LYS A 81 -28.55 -2.04 21.80
C LYS A 81 -29.14 -2.18 20.39
N ASP A 82 -29.65 -1.08 19.86
CA ASP A 82 -30.29 -0.93 18.56
C ASP A 82 -29.40 -0.19 17.56
N GLN A 83 -28.11 0.00 17.88
CA GLN A 83 -27.15 0.65 17.00
C GLN A 83 -27.17 0.03 15.60
N GLN A 84 -27.36 0.87 14.60
CA GLN A 84 -27.29 0.51 13.21
C GLN A 84 -25.90 0.84 12.64
N THR A 85 -25.31 -0.14 11.97
CA THR A 85 -24.03 0.00 11.28
C THR A 85 -24.23 -0.22 9.79
N THR A 86 -23.80 0.73 8.97
CA THR A 86 -23.68 0.50 7.54
C THR A 86 -22.28 -0.01 7.20
N VAL A 87 -22.22 -1.05 6.38
CA VAL A 87 -21.00 -1.52 5.73
C VAL A 87 -21.20 -1.42 4.22
N ILE A 88 -20.23 -0.81 3.54
CA ILE A 88 -20.26 -0.60 2.10
C ILE A 88 -19.01 -1.26 1.51
N PHE A 89 -19.24 -2.33 0.75
CA PHE A 89 -18.25 -2.90 -0.16
C PHE A 89 -18.38 -2.19 -1.51
N TYR A 90 -17.26 -1.89 -2.16
CA TYR A 90 -17.30 -1.31 -3.50
C TYR A 90 -16.38 -2.08 -4.45
N LEU A 91 -16.79 -2.13 -5.71
CA LEU A 91 -16.02 -2.71 -6.81
C LEU A 91 -15.86 -1.64 -7.90
N GLY A 92 -14.63 -1.22 -8.16
CA GLY A 92 -14.29 -0.26 -9.21
C GLY A 92 -13.49 -0.93 -10.33
N SER A 93 -13.79 -0.59 -11.58
CA SER A 93 -13.05 -1.05 -12.75
C SER A 93 -12.52 0.14 -13.55
N GLU A 94 -11.19 0.29 -13.57
CA GLU A 94 -10.56 1.48 -14.13
C GLU A 94 -10.34 1.40 -15.64
N ASN A 95 -10.13 0.19 -16.17
CA ASN A 95 -9.84 -0.03 -17.58
C ASN A 95 -11.13 0.10 -18.42
N PRO A 96 -11.19 1.03 -19.40
CA PRO A 96 -12.39 1.27 -20.22
C PRO A 96 -12.89 0.05 -21.02
N ALA A 97 -12.03 -0.94 -21.27
CA ALA A 97 -12.40 -2.17 -21.96
C ALA A 97 -13.06 -3.21 -21.04
N SER A 98 -13.05 -2.98 -19.72
CA SER A 98 -13.66 -3.89 -18.75
C SER A 98 -15.17 -3.75 -18.75
N LYS A 99 -15.85 -4.86 -18.50
CA LYS A 99 -17.31 -4.90 -18.35
C LYS A 99 -17.65 -5.57 -17.04
N VAL A 100 -18.42 -4.90 -16.18
CA VAL A 100 -18.82 -5.44 -14.88
C VAL A 100 -20.31 -5.20 -14.67
N ALA A 101 -21.00 -6.24 -14.21
CA ALA A 101 -22.42 -6.18 -13.90
C ALA A 101 -22.69 -6.89 -12.56
N CYS A 102 -23.34 -6.19 -11.65
CA CYS A 102 -23.77 -6.75 -10.36
C CYS A 102 -25.26 -7.03 -10.36
N LYS A 103 -25.65 -8.17 -9.78
CA LYS A 103 -27.04 -8.59 -9.61
C LYS A 103 -27.26 -9.11 -8.20
N ARG A 104 -28.47 -8.91 -7.67
CA ARG A 104 -28.95 -9.67 -6.50
C ARG A 104 -29.30 -11.09 -6.95
N GLN A 105 -28.87 -12.09 -6.20
CA GLN A 105 -29.28 -13.47 -6.40
C GLN A 105 -30.48 -13.79 -5.49
N HIS A 106 -31.62 -14.15 -6.08
CA HIS A 106 -32.73 -14.79 -5.38
C HIS A 106 -32.65 -16.30 -5.61
N SER A 107 -31.61 -16.95 -5.09
CA SER A 107 -31.44 -18.40 -5.22
C SER A 107 -31.88 -19.10 -3.94
N HIS A 108 -32.89 -19.98 -4.04
CA HIS A 108 -33.27 -20.96 -3.00
C HIS A 108 -32.35 -22.18 -2.97
N ARG A 109 -31.29 -22.21 -3.79
CA ARG A 109 -30.29 -23.29 -3.78
C ARG A 109 -29.03 -22.77 -3.12
N VAL A 110 -28.65 -23.45 -2.03
CA VAL A 110 -27.35 -23.64 -1.33
C VAL A 110 -26.07 -23.00 -1.93
N SER A 111 -26.12 -21.78 -2.46
CA SER A 111 -24.96 -20.93 -2.64
C SER A 111 -25.11 -19.77 -1.67
N HIS A 112 -24.14 -19.62 -0.77
CA HIS A 112 -24.11 -18.66 0.32
C HIS A 112 -23.99 -17.19 -0.13
N SER A 113 -24.35 -16.83 -1.36
CA SER A 113 -24.18 -15.49 -1.93
C SER A 113 -25.52 -14.80 -2.23
N ASP A 114 -25.70 -13.60 -1.67
CA ASP A 114 -26.88 -12.75 -1.89
C ASP A 114 -26.67 -11.81 -3.08
N ILE A 115 -25.42 -11.52 -3.43
CA ILE A 115 -25.02 -10.67 -4.56
C ILE A 115 -23.94 -11.37 -5.37
N SER A 116 -24.00 -11.18 -6.69
CA SER A 116 -22.99 -11.66 -7.62
C SER A 116 -22.68 -10.59 -8.65
N CYS A 117 -21.42 -10.19 -8.71
CA CYS A 117 -20.85 -9.29 -9.70
C CYS A 117 -20.01 -10.10 -10.67
N ARG A 118 -20.37 -10.08 -11.95
CA ARG A 118 -19.61 -10.78 -13.00
C ARG A 118 -19.00 -9.75 -13.91
N GLY A 119 -17.77 -10.02 -14.34
CA GLY A 119 -17.12 -9.13 -15.27
C GLY A 119 -16.01 -9.77 -16.06
N THR A 120 -15.46 -8.96 -16.96
CA THR A 120 -14.28 -9.29 -17.74
C THR A 120 -13.33 -8.11 -17.71
N THR A 121 -12.03 -8.37 -17.59
CA THR A 121 -10.98 -7.36 -17.81
C THR A 121 -9.94 -7.89 -18.80
N PRO A 122 -9.18 -7.02 -19.49
CA PRO A 122 -8.12 -7.47 -20.39
C PRO A 122 -7.01 -8.28 -19.72
N THR A 123 -6.73 -8.03 -18.44
CA THR A 123 -5.60 -8.63 -17.71
C THR A 123 -6.00 -9.89 -16.93
N ILE A 124 -7.17 -9.89 -16.29
CA ILE A 124 -7.66 -10.99 -15.45
C ILE A 124 -8.50 -11.99 -16.27
N GLY A 125 -9.12 -11.56 -17.37
CA GLY A 125 -10.11 -12.36 -18.10
C GLY A 125 -11.47 -12.31 -17.41
N GLU A 126 -12.26 -13.37 -17.56
CA GLU A 126 -13.57 -13.50 -16.89
C GLU A 126 -13.40 -13.74 -15.39
N PHE A 127 -14.18 -13.02 -14.59
CA PHE A 127 -14.18 -13.17 -13.14
C PHE A 127 -15.59 -13.06 -12.55
N THR A 128 -15.74 -13.57 -11.32
CA THR A 128 -16.93 -13.41 -10.49
C THR A 128 -16.53 -12.93 -9.11
N VAL A 129 -17.32 -12.01 -8.54
CA VAL A 129 -17.27 -11.60 -7.13
C VAL A 129 -18.62 -11.93 -6.51
N ASP A 130 -18.64 -12.86 -5.58
CA ASP A 130 -19.85 -13.26 -4.86
C ASP A 130 -19.79 -12.71 -3.43
N ILE A 131 -20.91 -12.17 -2.95
CA ILE A 131 -21.00 -11.54 -1.63
C ILE A 131 -22.16 -12.20 -0.87
N GLY A 132 -21.82 -12.85 0.24
CA GLY A 132 -22.75 -13.44 1.20
C GLY A 132 -22.87 -12.57 2.44
N VAL A 133 -24.09 -12.47 2.98
CA VAL A 133 -24.37 -11.63 4.14
C VAL A 133 -25.01 -12.47 5.24
N SER A 134 -24.49 -12.40 6.47
CA SER A 134 -25.12 -13.04 7.63
C SER A 134 -26.37 -12.27 8.07
N GLY A 135 -27.44 -12.98 8.45
CA GLY A 135 -28.63 -12.37 9.04
C GLY A 135 -29.93 -13.08 8.66
N ASP A 136 -31.06 -12.62 9.21
CA ASP A 136 -32.38 -13.07 8.77
C ASP A 136 -32.65 -12.60 7.33
N ARG A 137 -33.08 -13.53 6.47
CA ARG A 137 -33.36 -13.26 5.04
C ARG A 137 -34.48 -12.25 4.85
N THR A 138 -35.38 -12.11 5.82
CA THR A 138 -36.46 -11.11 5.77
C THR A 138 -35.94 -9.68 5.96
N GLU A 139 -35.02 -9.47 6.91
CA GLU A 139 -34.37 -8.18 7.18
C GLU A 139 -33.41 -7.75 6.06
N LEU A 140 -32.73 -8.71 5.42
CA LEU A 140 -31.83 -8.49 4.29
C LEU A 140 -32.53 -7.86 3.08
N SER A 141 -33.83 -8.09 2.88
CA SER A 141 -34.55 -7.52 1.74
C SER A 141 -34.62 -5.99 1.79
N GLN A 142 -34.72 -5.42 3.00
CA GLN A 142 -34.85 -3.98 3.25
C GLN A 142 -33.50 -3.28 3.47
N HIS A 143 -32.50 -3.99 4.00
CA HIS A 143 -31.23 -3.40 4.45
C HIS A 143 -30.03 -3.74 3.57
N LEU A 144 -30.26 -4.25 2.35
CA LEU A 144 -29.22 -4.49 1.37
C LEU A 144 -29.56 -3.81 0.04
N ALA A 145 -28.59 -3.08 -0.53
CA ALA A 145 -28.74 -2.42 -1.81
C ALA A 145 -27.48 -2.57 -2.65
N VAL A 146 -27.68 -2.80 -3.95
CA VAL A 146 -26.63 -2.72 -4.96
C VAL A 146 -26.90 -1.49 -5.81
N THR A 147 -25.92 -0.60 -5.93
CA THR A 147 -26.01 0.58 -6.81
C THR A 147 -24.85 0.57 -7.79
N SER A 148 -25.16 0.33 -9.06
CA SER A 148 -24.19 0.41 -10.16
C SER A 148 -24.24 1.79 -10.80
N ILE A 149 -23.08 2.42 -10.98
CA ILE A 149 -22.93 3.70 -11.66
C ILE A 149 -21.71 3.72 -12.59
N ASN A 150 -21.70 4.71 -13.48
CA ASN A 150 -20.53 5.03 -14.30
C ASN A 150 -19.87 6.31 -13.79
N VAL A 151 -18.57 6.23 -13.51
CA VAL A 151 -17.73 7.31 -13.00
C VAL A 151 -16.50 7.43 -13.90
N PRO A 152 -16.07 8.64 -14.30
CA PRO A 152 -14.82 8.78 -15.04
C PRO A 152 -13.65 8.12 -14.29
N SER A 153 -12.82 7.31 -14.96
CA SER A 153 -11.77 6.52 -14.29
C SER A 153 -10.86 7.36 -13.38
N LYS A 154 -10.55 8.61 -13.78
CA LYS A 154 -9.77 9.57 -12.99
C LYS A 154 -10.36 9.96 -11.63
N ASN A 155 -11.65 9.68 -11.40
CA ASN A 155 -12.38 9.97 -10.17
C ASN A 155 -12.66 8.70 -9.34
N LEU A 156 -12.32 7.50 -9.82
CA LEU A 156 -12.62 6.24 -9.10
C LEU A 156 -11.94 6.17 -7.72
N TRP A 157 -10.73 6.70 -7.59
CA TRP A 157 -10.03 6.81 -6.31
C TRP A 157 -10.81 7.65 -5.27
N GLN A 158 -11.70 8.55 -5.71
CA GLN A 158 -12.54 9.39 -4.84
C GLN A 158 -13.82 8.68 -4.38
N THR A 159 -13.79 7.35 -4.23
CA THR A 159 -14.98 6.51 -4.01
C THR A 159 -15.83 7.01 -2.82
N LYS A 160 -15.22 7.37 -1.68
CA LYS A 160 -15.95 7.96 -0.53
C LYS A 160 -16.69 9.24 -0.91
N ALA A 161 -16.04 10.15 -1.63
CA ALA A 161 -16.65 11.41 -2.05
C ALA A 161 -17.78 11.18 -3.07
N VAL A 162 -17.59 10.26 -4.02
CA VAL A 162 -18.62 9.86 -4.99
C VAL A 162 -19.84 9.28 -4.27
N PHE A 163 -19.65 8.40 -3.29
CA PHE A 163 -20.73 7.82 -2.49
C PHE A 163 -21.55 8.91 -1.78
N LEU A 164 -20.87 9.81 -1.04
CA LEU A 164 -21.51 10.92 -0.34
C LEU A 164 -22.22 11.89 -1.29
N GLN A 165 -21.66 12.13 -2.47
CA GLN A 165 -22.29 12.96 -3.51
C GLN A 165 -23.58 12.31 -4.02
N GLN A 166 -23.62 10.99 -4.21
CA GLN A 166 -24.84 10.29 -4.63
C GLN A 166 -25.95 10.38 -3.58
N LEU A 167 -25.60 10.31 -2.28
CA LEU A 167 -26.57 10.52 -1.19
C LEU A 167 -27.12 11.96 -1.19
N LYS A 168 -26.22 12.96 -1.22
CA LYS A 168 -26.58 14.39 -1.23
C LYS A 168 -27.44 14.77 -2.43
N ALA A 169 -27.06 14.34 -3.64
CA ALA A 169 -27.77 14.67 -4.88
C ALA A 169 -29.22 14.13 -4.93
N ARG A 170 -29.51 13.10 -4.14
CA ARG A 170 -30.83 12.46 -4.09
C ARG A 170 -31.63 12.82 -2.84
N ASN A 171 -31.09 13.70 -1.99
CA ASN A 171 -31.68 14.08 -0.71
C ASN A 171 -32.08 12.86 0.16
N ILE A 172 -31.21 11.85 0.18
CA ILE A 172 -31.42 10.59 0.88
C ILE A 172 -31.06 10.79 2.36
N ALA A 173 -32.08 10.96 3.20
CA ALA A 173 -31.91 11.23 4.63
C ALA A 173 -31.53 9.99 5.45
N ASP A 174 -31.84 8.78 4.98
CA ASP A 174 -31.55 7.51 5.67
C ASP A 174 -30.13 6.98 5.42
N GLY A 175 -29.34 7.67 4.58
CA GLY A 175 -27.97 7.27 4.25
C GLY A 175 -27.85 6.04 3.34
N MET A 176 -28.95 5.53 2.75
CA MET A 176 -28.96 4.32 1.92
C MET A 176 -29.20 4.62 0.43
N LEU A 177 -28.25 4.25 -0.43
CA LEU A 177 -28.44 4.38 -1.87
C LEU A 177 -29.54 3.42 -2.38
N PRO A 178 -30.34 3.83 -3.38
CA PRO A 178 -31.40 2.96 -3.88
C PRO A 178 -30.82 1.77 -4.64
N ASN A 179 -31.46 0.62 -4.44
CA ASN A 179 -31.12 -0.63 -5.09
C ASN A 179 -31.34 -0.55 -6.61
N ARG A 180 -30.27 -0.32 -7.36
CA ARG A 180 -30.18 -0.25 -8.83
C ARG A 180 -29.00 -1.11 -9.29
N PRO A 181 -29.10 -2.45 -9.18
CA PRO A 181 -28.10 -3.36 -9.75
C PRO A 181 -28.10 -3.25 -11.28
N GLY A 182 -26.97 -3.56 -11.89
CA GLY A 182 -26.78 -3.44 -13.33
C GLY A 182 -25.31 -3.28 -13.72
N GLU A 183 -25.10 -2.84 -14.95
CA GLU A 183 -23.78 -2.53 -15.49
C GLU A 183 -23.25 -1.20 -14.98
N GLY A 184 -21.94 -1.12 -14.83
CA GLY A 184 -21.24 0.08 -14.38
C GLY A 184 -19.75 -0.18 -14.28
N ASN A 185 -18.99 0.85 -13.97
CA ASN A 185 -17.57 0.71 -13.61
C ASN A 185 -17.30 1.03 -12.13
N LEU A 186 -18.32 1.44 -11.38
CA LEU A 186 -18.29 1.51 -9.92
C LEU A 186 -19.60 0.95 -9.36
N HIS A 187 -19.48 -0.02 -8.46
CA HIS A 187 -20.60 -0.69 -7.81
C HIS A 187 -20.49 -0.52 -6.32
N PHE A 188 -21.55 -0.04 -5.68
CA PHE A 188 -21.69 -0.03 -4.23
C PHE A 188 -22.61 -1.17 -3.79
N VAL A 189 -22.13 -1.99 -2.88
CA VAL A 189 -22.92 -2.98 -2.15
C VAL A 189 -23.02 -2.48 -0.72
N GLN A 190 -24.17 -1.90 -0.40
CA GLN A 190 -24.44 -1.30 0.90
C GLN A 190 -25.32 -2.24 1.72
N MET A 191 -24.90 -2.50 2.96
CA MET A 191 -25.59 -3.31 3.94
C MET A 191 -25.77 -2.49 5.21
N ILE A 192 -26.92 -2.62 5.88
CA ILE A 192 -27.19 -2.04 7.20
C ILE A 192 -27.51 -3.18 8.15
N PHE A 193 -26.86 -3.19 9.31
CA PHE A 193 -27.03 -4.23 10.32
C PHE A 193 -27.37 -3.61 11.65
N GLN A 194 -28.20 -4.32 12.42
CA GLN A 194 -28.37 -4.10 13.83
C GLN A 194 -27.61 -5.21 14.58
N GLY A 195 -26.69 -4.84 15.47
CA GLY A 195 -25.89 -5.83 16.20
C GLY A 195 -24.67 -6.36 15.43
N SER A 196 -24.13 -7.49 15.92
CA SER A 196 -22.98 -8.15 15.30
C SER A 196 -23.33 -8.74 13.93
N ASN A 197 -22.43 -8.58 12.96
CA ASN A 197 -22.65 -9.01 11.58
C ASN A 197 -21.38 -9.60 10.96
N GLU A 198 -21.58 -10.30 9.86
CA GLU A 198 -20.54 -10.88 9.04
C GLU A 198 -20.91 -10.76 7.55
N ILE A 199 -19.92 -10.39 6.74
CA ILE A 199 -19.98 -10.37 5.29
C ILE A 199 -18.84 -11.23 4.77
N GLU A 200 -19.14 -12.10 3.83
CA GLU A 200 -18.14 -12.87 3.10
C GLU A 200 -18.13 -12.43 1.63
N VAL A 201 -16.95 -12.12 1.12
CA VAL A 201 -16.71 -11.76 -0.27
C VAL A 201 -15.74 -12.78 -0.85
N SER A 202 -16.12 -13.42 -1.94
CA SER A 202 -15.24 -14.32 -2.69
C SER A 202 -15.01 -13.76 -4.09
N PHE A 203 -13.79 -13.92 -4.58
CA PHE A 203 -13.40 -13.60 -5.95
C PHE A 203 -12.83 -14.84 -6.60
N SER A 204 -13.20 -15.05 -7.87
CA SER A 204 -12.65 -16.10 -8.71
C SER A 204 -12.48 -15.64 -10.15
N SER A 205 -11.40 -16.08 -10.80
CA SER A 205 -11.18 -15.93 -12.23
C SER A 205 -10.55 -17.21 -12.80
N GLY A 206 -10.97 -17.60 -14.01
CA GLY A 206 -10.55 -18.86 -14.63
C GLY A 206 -11.31 -20.09 -14.08
N HIS A 207 -11.77 -20.95 -15.01
CA HIS A 207 -12.45 -22.25 -14.80
C HIS A 207 -13.67 -22.27 -13.86
N ARG A 208 -14.85 -22.03 -14.48
CA ARG A 208 -16.21 -21.96 -13.90
C ARG A 208 -16.71 -23.21 -13.13
N ASN A 209 -15.94 -24.27 -12.95
CA ASN A 209 -16.46 -25.57 -12.52
C ASN A 209 -16.00 -26.07 -11.15
N GLU A 210 -15.09 -25.39 -10.46
CA GLU A 210 -14.73 -25.73 -9.09
C GLU A 210 -14.93 -24.49 -8.22
N THR A 211 -16.15 -24.32 -7.74
CA THR A 211 -16.47 -23.33 -6.71
C THR A 211 -15.58 -23.58 -5.50
N VAL A 212 -14.79 -22.57 -5.10
CA VAL A 212 -14.26 -22.32 -3.76
C VAL A 212 -13.60 -23.54 -3.12
N SER A 213 -12.29 -23.46 -2.85
CA SER A 213 -11.51 -24.45 -2.08
C SER A 213 -12.40 -25.30 -1.14
N PRO A 214 -12.39 -26.64 -1.24
CA PRO A 214 -13.29 -27.51 -0.46
C PRO A 214 -13.09 -27.39 1.06
N VAL A 215 -12.01 -26.72 1.46
CA VAL A 215 -11.69 -26.38 2.85
C VAL A 215 -12.49 -25.15 3.29
N PRO A 216 -13.25 -25.23 4.38
CA PRO A 216 -13.95 -24.09 4.95
C PRO A 216 -13.02 -22.88 5.15
N PHE A 217 -13.51 -21.68 4.85
CA PHE A 217 -12.72 -20.45 4.99
C PHE A 217 -12.11 -20.27 6.39
N SER A 218 -12.84 -20.65 7.44
CA SER A 218 -12.33 -20.61 8.82
C SER A 218 -11.11 -21.52 9.06
N GLU A 219 -11.09 -22.70 8.45
CA GLU A 219 -9.95 -23.62 8.55
C GLU A 219 -8.74 -23.04 7.80
N ARG A 220 -8.96 -22.47 6.61
CA ARG A 220 -7.89 -21.81 5.84
C ARG A 220 -7.24 -20.65 6.58
N VAL A 221 -8.03 -19.83 7.29
CA VAL A 221 -7.49 -18.71 8.09
C VAL A 221 -6.64 -19.23 9.26
N GLU A 222 -7.06 -20.32 9.91
CA GLU A 222 -6.28 -20.95 10.99
C GLU A 222 -4.98 -21.58 10.48
N ASP A 223 -5.03 -22.22 9.30
CA ASP A 223 -3.85 -22.76 8.63
C ASP A 223 -2.85 -21.66 8.29
N ILE A 224 -3.31 -20.53 7.74
CA ILE A 224 -2.47 -19.35 7.46
C ILE A 224 -1.80 -18.85 8.75
N TYR A 225 -2.54 -18.75 9.85
CA TYR A 225 -1.98 -18.31 11.12
C TYR A 225 -0.92 -19.28 11.66
N THR A 226 -1.20 -20.58 11.60
CA THR A 226 -0.28 -21.64 12.03
C THR A 226 1.00 -21.64 11.19
N ASP A 227 0.86 -21.50 9.88
CA ASP A 227 1.97 -21.43 8.94
C ASP A 227 2.81 -20.18 9.14
N PHE A 228 2.17 -19.02 9.30
CA PHE A 228 2.84 -17.78 9.61
C PHE A 228 3.70 -17.92 10.87
N LYS A 229 3.16 -18.46 11.97
CA LYS A 229 3.93 -18.66 13.22
C LYS A 229 5.11 -19.59 13.03
N ARG A 230 4.90 -20.70 12.32
CA ARG A 230 5.93 -21.70 12.03
C ARG A 230 7.06 -21.06 11.23
N GLN A 231 6.74 -20.33 10.16
CA GLN A 231 7.73 -19.64 9.35
C GLN A 231 8.43 -18.53 10.12
N PHE A 232 7.71 -17.77 10.95
CA PHE A 232 8.28 -16.72 11.78
C PHE A 232 9.36 -17.27 12.71
N ALA A 233 9.08 -18.40 13.37
CA ALA A 233 10.06 -19.06 14.23
C ALA A 233 11.29 -19.59 13.47
N LEU A 234 11.17 -19.86 12.16
CA LEU A 234 12.29 -20.29 11.32
C LEU A 234 13.12 -19.11 10.79
N SER A 235 12.48 -17.98 10.46
CA SER A 235 13.14 -16.82 9.87
C SER A 235 13.71 -15.86 10.91
N TYR A 236 13.08 -15.74 12.08
CA TYR A 236 13.45 -14.77 13.11
C TYR A 236 13.61 -15.45 14.47
N LEU A 237 14.83 -15.92 14.74
CA LEU A 237 15.16 -16.53 16.03
C LEU A 237 15.29 -15.45 17.12
N PRO A 238 14.49 -15.54 18.21
CA PRO A 238 14.62 -14.63 19.34
C PRO A 238 16.04 -14.63 19.93
N GLN A 239 16.48 -13.47 20.41
CA GLN A 239 17.79 -13.30 21.04
C GLN A 239 17.59 -12.80 22.47
N ARG A 240 18.42 -13.24 23.42
CA ARG A 240 18.39 -12.73 24.80
C ARG A 240 18.62 -11.21 24.82
N PRO A 241 17.85 -10.44 25.61
CA PRO A 241 16.83 -10.85 26.60
C PRO A 241 15.39 -10.98 26.05
N PHE A 242 15.19 -10.93 24.74
CA PHE A 242 13.88 -10.83 24.08
C PHE A 242 13.28 -12.20 23.69
N GLU A 243 13.37 -13.20 24.57
CA GLU A 243 12.90 -14.57 24.30
C GLU A 243 11.45 -14.82 24.74
N ASP A 244 10.89 -13.94 25.58
CA ASP A 244 9.54 -14.11 26.12
C ASP A 244 8.45 -13.94 25.04
N ASN A 245 7.32 -14.64 25.24
CA ASN A 245 6.22 -14.69 24.27
C ASN A 245 5.65 -13.31 23.90
N HIS A 246 5.65 -12.34 24.80
CA HIS A 246 5.16 -10.99 24.50
C HIS A 246 6.06 -10.24 23.50
N TYR A 247 7.38 -10.48 23.51
CA TYR A 247 8.30 -9.97 22.49
C TYR A 247 8.06 -10.64 21.14
N ILE A 248 7.86 -11.96 21.14
CA ILE A 248 7.55 -12.72 19.91
C ILE A 248 6.25 -12.20 19.28
N GLN A 249 5.20 -12.00 20.07
CA GLN A 249 3.92 -11.46 19.60
C GLN A 249 4.06 -10.03 19.06
N LEU A 250 4.86 -9.19 19.73
CA LEU A 250 5.18 -7.85 19.24
C LEU A 250 5.89 -7.92 17.89
N SER A 251 6.94 -8.74 17.75
CA SER A 251 7.69 -8.88 16.50
C SER A 251 6.85 -9.43 15.35
N GLN A 252 5.97 -10.39 15.63
CA GLN A 252 4.99 -10.90 14.66
C GLN A 252 4.05 -9.79 14.17
N SER A 253 3.56 -8.95 15.08
CA SER A 253 2.70 -7.81 14.73
C SER A 253 3.47 -6.75 13.93
N LEU A 254 4.72 -6.45 14.29
CA LEU A 254 5.56 -5.50 13.56
C LEU A 254 5.81 -5.95 12.11
N LEU A 255 6.19 -7.21 11.91
CA LEU A 255 6.36 -7.78 10.57
C LEU A 255 5.05 -7.76 9.78
N SER A 256 3.94 -8.17 10.40
CA SER A 256 2.63 -8.21 9.74
C SER A 256 2.18 -6.84 9.28
N ASN A 257 2.44 -5.79 10.07
CA ASN A 257 2.10 -4.42 9.68
C ASN A 257 3.04 -3.83 8.63
N LEU A 258 4.33 -4.21 8.64
CA LEU A 258 5.26 -3.89 7.55
C LEU A 258 4.79 -4.52 6.24
N MET A 259 4.52 -5.83 6.24
CA MET A 259 4.03 -6.57 5.07
C MET A 259 2.68 -6.04 4.60
N GLY A 260 1.78 -5.73 5.54
CA GLY A 260 0.48 -5.13 5.26
C GLY A 260 0.53 -3.65 4.85
N GLY A 261 1.72 -3.03 4.87
CA GLY A 261 2.01 -1.72 4.31
C GLY A 261 2.55 -1.78 2.88
N ILE A 262 2.86 -2.97 2.35
CA ILE A 262 3.30 -3.12 0.96
C ILE A 262 2.12 -2.82 0.03
N GLY A 263 2.31 -1.87 -0.89
CA GLY A 263 1.31 -1.41 -1.83
C GLY A 263 1.82 -1.41 -3.26
N PHE A 264 0.87 -1.43 -4.20
CA PHE A 264 1.11 -1.16 -5.62
C PHE A 264 0.57 0.22 -5.98
N PHE A 265 1.41 1.05 -6.57
CA PHE A 265 1.13 2.43 -6.93
C PHE A 265 1.30 2.62 -8.43
N TYR A 266 0.38 3.35 -9.05
CA TYR A 266 0.44 3.69 -10.47
C TYR A 266 -0.01 5.13 -10.70
N GLY A 267 0.76 5.86 -11.49
CA GLY A 267 0.40 7.22 -11.87
C GLY A 267 1.59 8.05 -12.31
N SER A 268 1.31 9.26 -12.76
CA SER A 268 2.33 10.26 -13.06
C SER A 268 2.86 10.88 -11.77
N ASP A 269 4.10 11.37 -11.81
CA ASP A 269 4.67 12.26 -10.81
C ASP A 269 5.08 13.60 -11.44
N ARG A 270 5.52 14.53 -10.60
CA ARG A 270 5.88 15.90 -11.01
C ARG A 270 7.33 16.16 -10.66
N ILE A 271 8.10 16.61 -11.65
CA ILE A 271 9.52 16.95 -11.46
C ILE A 271 9.79 18.39 -11.88
N SER A 272 10.80 19.01 -11.28
CA SER A 272 11.33 20.28 -11.79
C SER A 272 12.20 20.03 -13.03
N ILE A 273 11.99 20.84 -14.07
CA ILE A 273 12.81 20.86 -15.30
C ILE A 273 13.95 21.88 -15.23
N ASN A 274 14.04 22.68 -14.18
CA ASN A 274 15.11 23.66 -14.07
C ASN A 274 16.41 22.98 -13.61
N SER A 275 17.33 22.83 -14.55
CA SER A 275 18.68 22.28 -14.39
C SER A 275 19.77 23.35 -14.35
N THR A 276 19.43 24.65 -14.27
CA THR A 276 20.47 25.68 -14.28
C THR A 276 21.36 25.55 -13.05
N SER A 277 22.66 25.44 -13.33
CA SER A 277 23.78 25.43 -12.38
C SER A 277 23.83 26.63 -11.44
N ASP A 278 22.97 27.63 -11.65
CA ASP A 278 22.86 28.83 -10.82
C ASP A 278 22.15 28.56 -9.49
N PHE A 279 21.55 27.36 -9.33
CA PHE A 279 21.17 26.79 -8.03
C PHE A 279 22.39 26.29 -7.26
N THR A 280 23.39 27.16 -7.15
CA THR A 280 24.44 27.01 -6.16
C THR A 280 23.81 27.19 -4.79
N ASP A 281 24.24 26.38 -3.81
CA ASP A 281 23.82 26.43 -2.40
C ASP A 281 24.22 27.77 -1.70
N THR A 282 24.30 28.88 -2.45
CA THR A 282 24.74 30.20 -2.01
C THR A 282 23.60 31.16 -1.69
N ASN A 283 22.33 30.78 -1.96
CA ASN A 283 21.17 31.59 -1.59
C ASN A 283 20.18 30.77 -0.75
N ASP A 284 19.86 31.31 0.43
CA ASP A 284 18.97 30.69 1.43
C ASP A 284 17.52 30.48 0.93
N ASP A 285 17.17 31.10 -0.20
CA ASP A 285 15.83 31.14 -0.77
C ASP A 285 15.52 30.01 -1.79
N PHE A 286 16.42 29.04 -2.03
CA PHE A 286 16.20 28.00 -3.07
C PHE A 286 14.81 27.31 -2.97
N TRP A 287 14.33 27.02 -1.75
CA TRP A 287 13.01 26.41 -1.54
C TRP A 287 11.84 27.36 -1.78
N MET A 288 12.04 28.68 -1.65
CA MET A 288 11.05 29.68 -2.06
C MET A 288 10.81 29.62 -3.59
N TYR A 289 11.76 29.08 -4.36
CA TYR A 289 11.59 28.84 -5.78
C TYR A 289 10.87 27.52 -6.11
N ALA A 290 10.77 26.57 -5.17
CA ALA A 290 9.84 25.44 -5.29
C ALA A 290 8.38 25.93 -5.29
N SER A 291 8.05 26.93 -4.45
CA SER A 291 6.76 27.63 -4.50
C SER A 291 6.57 28.51 -5.75
N LEU A 292 7.66 28.92 -6.42
CA LEU A 292 7.59 29.70 -7.67
C LEU A 292 7.52 28.80 -8.93
N GLY A 293 7.92 27.53 -8.85
CA GLY A 293 7.97 26.61 -10.01
C GLY A 293 6.62 26.39 -10.71
N GLU A 294 5.51 26.35 -9.96
CA GLU A 294 4.15 26.30 -10.54
C GLU A 294 3.79 27.61 -11.27
N SER A 295 4.20 28.76 -10.73
CA SER A 295 3.98 30.08 -11.34
C SER A 295 4.87 30.35 -12.57
N GLN A 296 5.98 29.62 -12.71
CA GLN A 296 7.02 29.84 -13.73
C GLN A 296 7.06 28.76 -14.83
N GLN A 297 6.06 27.85 -14.91
CA GLN A 297 6.02 26.74 -15.88
C GLN A 297 7.25 25.81 -15.85
N MET A 298 7.91 25.67 -14.69
CA MET A 298 9.14 24.87 -14.54
C MET A 298 8.90 23.46 -13.98
N VAL A 299 7.66 22.98 -14.08
CA VAL A 299 7.24 21.66 -13.60
C VAL A 299 6.81 20.81 -14.78
N GLN A 300 7.37 19.61 -14.87
CA GLN A 300 6.97 18.61 -15.85
C GLN A 300 6.23 17.47 -15.15
N GLU A 301 5.03 17.17 -15.63
CA GLU A 301 4.35 15.92 -15.30
C GLU A 301 4.92 14.80 -16.18
N ARG A 302 5.48 13.75 -15.57
CA ARG A 302 6.06 12.63 -16.31
C ARG A 302 4.97 11.63 -16.70
N THR A 303 5.28 10.78 -17.68
CA THR A 303 4.43 9.65 -18.06
C THR A 303 4.15 8.75 -16.85
N PRO A 304 2.98 8.10 -16.76
CA PRO A 304 2.67 7.21 -15.67
C PRO A 304 3.72 6.12 -15.47
N ARG A 305 4.02 5.85 -14.20
CA ARG A 305 4.97 4.84 -13.75
C ARG A 305 4.29 3.96 -12.70
N GLN A 306 4.92 2.84 -12.38
CA GLN A 306 4.42 1.91 -11.38
C GLN A 306 5.49 1.61 -10.34
N LEU A 307 5.04 1.33 -9.11
CA LEU A 307 5.91 0.97 -8.01
C LEU A 307 5.20 -0.03 -7.09
N ILE A 308 5.83 -1.17 -6.82
CA ILE A 308 5.51 -1.99 -5.65
C ILE A 308 6.54 -1.67 -4.56
N THR A 309 6.08 -1.31 -3.37
CA THR A 309 6.94 -0.81 -2.27
C THR A 309 6.24 -0.94 -0.93
N ALA A 310 7.00 -1.09 0.15
CA ALA A 310 6.52 -0.81 1.50
C ALA A 310 6.29 0.70 1.68
N VAL A 311 5.51 1.05 2.70
CA VAL A 311 5.25 2.45 3.08
C VAL A 311 5.66 2.66 4.54
N PRO A 312 6.26 3.80 4.91
CA PRO A 312 6.64 4.05 6.30
C PRO A 312 5.43 4.06 7.25
N SER A 313 4.28 4.52 6.75
CA SER A 313 3.07 4.68 7.56
C SER A 313 1.83 4.71 6.67
N ARG A 314 0.96 3.69 6.78
CA ARG A 314 -0.37 3.68 6.12
C ARG A 314 -1.23 4.93 6.39
N PRO A 315 -1.26 5.50 7.62
CA PRO A 315 -2.07 6.70 7.86
C PRO A 315 -1.43 7.99 7.35
N SER A 316 -0.12 8.16 7.51
CA SER A 316 0.54 9.46 7.32
C SER A 316 1.40 9.54 6.05
N LEU A 317 2.04 8.43 5.68
CA LEU A 317 3.01 8.35 4.60
C LEU A 317 2.71 7.14 3.68
N PRO A 318 1.50 7.01 3.09
CA PRO A 318 1.11 5.81 2.34
C PRO A 318 1.66 5.80 0.91
N ARG A 319 2.99 5.88 0.77
CA ARG A 319 3.71 5.91 -0.51
C ARG A 319 5.17 5.52 -0.31
N GLY A 320 5.87 5.27 -1.41
CA GLY A 320 7.29 4.89 -1.39
C GLY A 320 8.22 6.05 -1.01
N PHE A 321 9.14 5.77 -0.09
CA PHE A 321 10.25 6.65 0.25
C PHE A 321 11.58 5.92 0.04
N LEU A 322 12.45 6.50 -0.79
CA LEU A 322 13.65 5.84 -1.30
C LEU A 322 14.62 5.41 -0.20
N TRP A 323 14.76 6.24 0.84
CA TRP A 323 15.71 6.00 1.93
C TRP A 323 15.11 5.10 3.02
N ASP A 324 13.80 5.16 3.28
CA ASP A 324 13.13 4.22 4.19
C ASP A 324 13.17 2.77 3.65
N GLU A 325 13.04 2.61 2.34
CA GLU A 325 12.83 1.29 1.74
C GLU A 325 13.99 0.32 1.94
N GLY A 326 15.23 0.81 2.01
CA GLY A 326 16.37 -0.05 2.35
C GLY A 326 16.18 -0.75 3.70
N PHE A 327 15.70 -0.02 4.72
CA PHE A 327 15.43 -0.57 6.05
C PHE A 327 14.21 -1.49 6.07
N HIS A 328 13.16 -1.16 5.30
CA HIS A 328 12.02 -2.07 5.13
C HIS A 328 12.47 -3.41 4.55
N LEU A 329 13.23 -3.37 3.46
CA LEU A 329 13.61 -4.55 2.72
C LEU A 329 14.65 -5.41 3.43
N GLU A 330 15.45 -4.87 4.33
CA GLU A 330 16.30 -5.70 5.19
C GLU A 330 15.49 -6.74 5.99
N LEU A 331 14.31 -6.36 6.47
CA LEU A 331 13.40 -7.28 7.14
C LEU A 331 12.68 -8.16 6.12
N VAL A 332 12.08 -7.57 5.09
CA VAL A 332 11.33 -8.35 4.09
C VAL A 332 12.20 -9.42 3.42
N LEU A 333 13.48 -9.16 3.16
CA LEU A 333 14.42 -10.11 2.54
C LEU A 333 14.58 -11.40 3.35
N GLU A 334 14.54 -11.32 4.69
CA GLU A 334 14.63 -12.49 5.56
C GLU A 334 13.34 -13.32 5.54
N TRP A 335 12.20 -12.64 5.38
CA TRP A 335 10.87 -13.25 5.32
C TRP A 335 10.56 -13.85 3.96
N ASP A 336 10.57 -13.00 2.92
CA ASP A 336 10.24 -13.30 1.53
C ASP A 336 11.25 -12.61 0.59
N MET A 337 12.30 -13.37 0.24
CA MET A 337 13.40 -12.87 -0.57
C MET A 337 12.94 -12.45 -1.96
N GLU A 338 12.05 -13.22 -2.59
CA GLU A 338 11.59 -12.91 -3.94
C GLU A 338 10.76 -11.63 -3.97
N LEU A 339 9.92 -11.40 -2.95
CA LEU A 339 9.20 -10.13 -2.82
C LEU A 339 10.17 -8.96 -2.63
N ALA A 340 11.15 -9.10 -1.73
CA ALA A 340 12.13 -8.04 -1.48
C ALA A 340 12.92 -7.65 -2.75
N LEU A 341 13.39 -8.65 -3.51
CA LEU A 341 14.11 -8.43 -4.75
C LEU A 341 13.21 -7.89 -5.87
N SER A 342 11.93 -8.24 -5.87
CA SER A 342 10.93 -7.69 -6.80
C SER A 342 10.66 -6.21 -6.51
N ILE A 343 10.52 -5.83 -5.24
CA ILE A 343 10.40 -4.44 -4.80
C ILE A 343 11.66 -3.65 -5.17
N LEU A 344 12.84 -4.21 -4.91
CA LEU A 344 14.11 -3.58 -5.28
C LEU A 344 14.21 -3.32 -6.78
N SER A 345 13.87 -4.31 -7.62
CA SER A 345 13.76 -4.13 -9.07
C SER A 345 12.77 -3.02 -9.44
N SER A 346 11.60 -2.98 -8.79
CA SER A 346 10.58 -1.97 -9.04
C SER A 346 11.06 -0.54 -8.73
N TRP A 347 11.88 -0.36 -7.70
CA TRP A 347 12.52 0.92 -7.41
C TRP A 347 13.53 1.32 -8.48
N PHE A 348 14.40 0.40 -8.91
CA PHE A 348 15.38 0.69 -9.96
C PHE A 348 14.77 0.83 -11.35
N ASP A 349 13.55 0.33 -11.59
CA ASP A 349 12.78 0.63 -12.81
C ASP A 349 12.35 2.10 -12.91
N LEU A 350 12.35 2.84 -11.79
CA LEU A 350 12.07 4.27 -11.75
C LEU A 350 13.28 5.14 -12.07
N ILE A 351 14.46 4.55 -12.29
CA ILE A 351 15.65 5.32 -12.66
C ILE A 351 15.42 6.10 -13.95
N ASP A 352 15.82 7.37 -13.97
CA ASP A 352 15.77 8.18 -15.18
C ASP A 352 17.01 7.98 -16.08
N ASN A 353 17.09 8.77 -17.15
CA ASN A 353 18.20 8.68 -18.09
C ASN A 353 19.53 9.12 -17.49
N ASP A 354 19.53 10.03 -16.50
CA ASP A 354 20.75 10.55 -15.86
C ASP A 354 21.19 9.70 -14.65
N GLY A 355 20.30 8.86 -14.12
CA GLY A 355 20.54 7.95 -13.00
C GLY A 355 19.84 8.33 -11.71
N TRP A 356 18.95 9.31 -11.73
CA TRP A 356 18.21 9.77 -10.55
C TRP A 356 16.93 8.95 -10.30
N ILE A 357 16.58 8.82 -9.03
CA ILE A 357 15.31 8.28 -8.54
C ILE A 357 14.76 9.29 -7.52
N ALA A 358 13.48 9.66 -7.66
CA ALA A 358 12.85 10.57 -6.70
C ALA A 358 12.82 9.97 -5.30
N HIS A 359 13.09 10.81 -4.29
CA HIS A 359 13.14 10.37 -2.90
C HIS A 359 11.76 10.00 -2.35
N GLU A 360 10.71 10.67 -2.84
CA GLU A 360 9.32 10.44 -2.46
C GLU A 360 8.48 10.17 -3.72
N GLN A 361 7.83 9.00 -3.76
CA GLN A 361 7.13 8.50 -4.95
C GLN A 361 5.65 8.85 -4.91
N ILE A 362 5.31 10.04 -5.40
CA ILE A 362 3.94 10.59 -5.39
C ILE A 362 3.25 10.29 -6.73
N LEU A 363 2.86 9.03 -6.91
CA LEU A 363 2.30 8.52 -8.17
C LEU A 363 0.78 8.69 -8.22
N GLY A 364 0.31 9.61 -9.06
CA GLY A 364 -1.11 9.82 -9.34
C GLY A 364 -1.88 10.67 -8.32
N PRO A 365 -3.17 10.95 -8.59
CA PRO A 365 -3.96 11.90 -7.82
C PRO A 365 -4.27 11.43 -6.39
N ASP A 366 -4.40 10.13 -6.16
CA ASP A 366 -4.67 9.58 -4.83
C ASP A 366 -3.48 9.84 -3.88
N ALA A 367 -2.26 9.49 -4.30
CA ALA A 367 -1.04 9.78 -3.55
C ALA A 367 -0.86 11.29 -3.31
N ARG A 368 -1.10 12.12 -4.34
CA ARG A 368 -1.03 13.60 -4.23
C ARG A 368 -2.02 14.16 -3.21
N SER A 369 -3.18 13.52 -3.02
CA SER A 369 -4.18 13.97 -2.04
C SER A 369 -3.68 13.94 -0.59
N LYS A 370 -2.63 13.16 -0.32
CA LYS A 370 -1.97 13.03 0.98
C LYS A 370 -0.72 13.90 1.13
N VAL A 371 -0.42 14.75 0.15
CA VAL A 371 0.78 15.59 0.14
C VAL A 371 0.40 17.05 -0.11
N PRO A 372 0.80 18.00 0.76
CA PRO A 372 0.62 19.43 0.48
C PRO A 372 1.23 19.81 -0.88
N SER A 373 0.57 20.68 -1.64
CA SER A 373 0.96 21.02 -3.02
C SER A 373 2.42 21.43 -3.16
N LEU A 374 2.97 22.15 -2.18
CA LEU A 374 4.36 22.63 -2.19
C LEU A 374 5.39 21.49 -2.19
N TYR A 375 5.06 20.31 -1.67
CA TYR A 375 5.97 19.15 -1.57
C TYR A 375 5.76 18.13 -2.70
N GLN A 376 4.81 18.35 -3.61
CA GLN A 376 4.50 17.37 -4.66
C GLN A 376 5.55 17.33 -5.79
N VAL A 377 6.31 18.41 -5.97
CA VAL A 377 7.33 18.52 -7.02
C VAL A 377 8.65 17.94 -6.53
N GLN A 378 9.21 17.01 -7.29
CA GLN A 378 10.49 16.36 -7.02
C GLN A 378 11.63 17.05 -7.79
N PHE A 379 12.84 17.02 -7.24
CA PHE A 379 14.00 17.78 -7.76
C PHE A 379 15.14 16.82 -8.14
N PRO A 380 15.43 16.63 -9.45
CA PRO A 380 16.47 15.70 -9.92
C PRO A 380 17.89 15.93 -9.41
N GLN A 381 18.21 17.12 -8.90
CA GLN A 381 19.49 17.45 -8.30
C GLN A 381 19.63 16.98 -6.84
N PHE A 382 18.50 16.63 -6.20
CA PHE A 382 18.46 16.23 -4.79
C PHE A 382 18.52 14.71 -4.67
N ALA A 383 19.54 14.27 -3.95
CA ALA A 383 19.76 12.87 -3.64
C ALA A 383 19.04 12.45 -2.35
N SER A 384 19.21 11.18 -2.01
CA SER A 384 18.81 10.61 -0.73
C SER A 384 19.83 9.56 -0.30
N PRO A 385 19.91 9.21 0.99
CA PRO A 385 20.74 8.11 1.44
C PRO A 385 20.45 6.84 0.62
N PRO A 386 21.47 6.19 0.03
CA PRO A 386 21.28 5.08 -0.90
C PRO A 386 21.07 3.75 -0.16
N THR A 387 20.09 3.71 0.77
CA THR A 387 19.86 2.56 1.67
C THR A 387 19.46 1.28 0.94
N LEU A 388 18.92 1.37 -0.29
CA LEU A 388 18.69 0.20 -1.14
C LEU A 388 19.95 -0.64 -1.41
N PHE A 389 21.15 -0.05 -1.31
CA PHE A 389 22.40 -0.81 -1.42
C PHE A 389 22.68 -1.70 -0.20
N LEU A 390 22.12 -1.40 0.98
CA LEU A 390 22.19 -2.28 2.15
C LEU A 390 21.51 -3.62 1.86
N VAL A 391 20.40 -3.60 1.12
CA VAL A 391 19.68 -4.80 0.68
C VAL A 391 20.53 -5.64 -0.28
N ILE A 392 21.27 -5.00 -1.19
CA ILE A 392 22.19 -5.68 -2.11
C ILE A 392 23.33 -6.33 -1.34
N GLU A 393 23.93 -5.62 -0.38
CA GLU A 393 24.99 -6.14 0.47
C GLU A 393 24.50 -7.35 1.27
N LYS A 394 23.36 -7.21 1.95
CA LYS A 394 22.73 -8.28 2.71
C LYS A 394 22.38 -9.48 1.83
N PHE A 395 21.87 -9.25 0.62
CA PHE A 395 21.60 -10.33 -0.33
C PHE A 395 22.88 -11.08 -0.70
N ILE A 396 23.97 -10.36 -1.00
CA ILE A 396 25.28 -10.98 -1.30
C ILE A 396 25.79 -11.80 -0.11
N GLU A 397 25.66 -11.30 1.12
CA GLU A 397 26.04 -12.05 2.33
C GLU A 397 25.26 -13.36 2.45
N VAL A 398 23.93 -13.32 2.26
CA VAL A 398 23.08 -14.52 2.28
C VAL A 398 23.54 -15.54 1.22
N LEU A 399 23.94 -15.08 0.04
CA LEU A 399 24.48 -15.96 -1.01
C LEU A 399 25.83 -16.58 -0.63
N GLN A 400 26.71 -15.81 0.03
CA GLN A 400 28.04 -16.27 0.42
C GLN A 400 28.03 -17.29 1.55
N ARG A 401 27.07 -17.18 2.47
CA ARG A 401 26.96 -18.10 3.61
C ARG A 401 26.32 -19.44 3.25
N GLU A 402 25.82 -19.60 2.03
CA GLU A 402 24.98 -20.73 1.61
C GLU A 402 23.77 -20.96 2.56
N GLU A 403 23.37 -19.93 3.33
CA GLU A 403 22.26 -19.95 4.30
C GLU A 403 20.88 -19.99 3.63
N ILE A 404 20.82 -20.35 2.35
CA ILE A 404 19.58 -20.62 1.64
C ILE A 404 19.11 -22.02 2.05
N SER A 405 18.67 -22.16 3.30
CA SER A 405 18.08 -23.42 3.75
C SER A 405 16.78 -23.66 2.97
N PRO A 406 16.63 -24.79 2.26
CA PRO A 406 15.40 -25.14 1.57
C PRO A 406 14.21 -25.33 2.53
N SER A 407 14.46 -25.38 3.84
CA SER A 407 13.45 -25.49 4.89
C SER A 407 12.65 -24.20 5.13
N VAL A 408 13.04 -23.06 4.56
CA VAL A 408 12.29 -21.79 4.64
C VAL A 408 11.51 -21.62 3.31
N PRO A 409 10.18 -21.81 3.29
CA PRO A 409 9.39 -21.90 2.05
C PRO A 409 9.54 -20.69 1.11
N HIS A 410 9.63 -19.48 1.65
CA HIS A 410 9.68 -18.23 0.87
C HIS A 410 11.08 -17.86 0.31
N ARG A 411 12.07 -18.76 0.44
CA ARG A 411 13.42 -18.59 -0.16
C ARG A 411 13.67 -19.51 -1.37
N GLN A 412 12.70 -20.35 -1.73
CA GLN A 412 12.91 -21.44 -2.69
C GLN A 412 13.21 -20.98 -4.12
N TYR A 413 12.61 -19.87 -4.59
CA TYR A 413 12.78 -19.40 -5.98
C TYR A 413 14.19 -18.91 -6.31
N PHE A 414 14.92 -18.39 -5.32
CA PHE A 414 16.29 -17.93 -5.50
C PHE A 414 17.33 -18.97 -5.08
N THR A 415 16.95 -20.25 -4.92
CA THR A 415 17.91 -21.37 -4.75
C THR A 415 18.62 -21.74 -6.06
N ASP A 416 18.01 -21.44 -7.22
CA ASP A 416 18.61 -21.69 -8.53
C ASP A 416 19.66 -20.62 -8.90
N TYR A 417 20.86 -21.09 -9.28
CA TYR A 417 21.96 -20.21 -9.65
C TYR A 417 21.67 -19.39 -10.91
N ALA A 418 20.99 -19.97 -11.90
CA ALA A 418 20.72 -19.29 -13.16
C ALA A 418 19.75 -18.12 -12.94
N THR A 419 18.73 -18.31 -12.12
CA THR A 419 17.76 -17.27 -11.72
C THR A 419 18.44 -16.13 -10.96
N ARG A 420 19.27 -16.45 -9.95
CA ARG A 420 20.07 -15.44 -9.21
C ARG A 420 20.97 -14.63 -10.13
N LYS A 421 21.73 -15.32 -10.98
CA LYS A 421 22.67 -14.69 -11.92
C LYS A 421 21.92 -13.80 -12.91
N GLY A 422 20.81 -14.27 -13.48
CA GLY A 422 19.99 -13.50 -14.40
C GLY A 422 19.43 -12.22 -13.76
N TRP A 423 18.97 -12.30 -12.52
CA TRP A 423 18.51 -11.11 -11.78
C TRP A 423 19.65 -10.11 -11.52
N LEU A 424 20.82 -10.59 -11.07
CA LEU A 424 22.01 -9.74 -10.85
C LEU A 424 22.47 -9.05 -12.15
N GLU A 425 22.52 -9.78 -13.25
CA GLU A 425 22.87 -9.24 -14.57
C GLU A 425 21.86 -8.18 -15.04
N ALA A 426 20.57 -8.37 -14.75
CA ALA A 426 19.51 -7.43 -15.11
C ALA A 426 19.53 -6.14 -14.26
N ILE A 427 19.80 -6.23 -12.96
CA ILE A 427 19.76 -5.08 -12.05
C ILE A 427 21.07 -4.29 -12.03
N TYR A 428 22.23 -4.93 -12.28
CA TYR A 428 23.55 -4.31 -12.17
C TYR A 428 23.71 -3.03 -13.02
N PRO A 429 23.28 -2.95 -14.29
CA PRO A 429 23.38 -1.71 -15.07
C PRO A 429 22.63 -0.54 -14.44
N LYS A 430 21.49 -0.80 -13.76
CA LYS A 430 20.69 0.21 -13.07
C LYS A 430 21.37 0.66 -11.77
N LEU A 431 21.89 -0.29 -10.98
CA LEU A 431 22.70 0.00 -9.79
C LEU A 431 23.91 0.87 -10.14
N LYS A 432 24.66 0.49 -11.17
CA LYS A 432 25.82 1.25 -11.64
C LYS A 432 25.44 2.66 -12.06
N LYS A 433 24.34 2.81 -12.83
CA LYS A 433 23.86 4.13 -13.26
C LYS A 433 23.53 5.02 -12.07
N TYR A 434 22.80 4.51 -11.09
CA TYR A 434 22.47 5.25 -9.87
C TYR A 434 23.72 5.61 -9.06
N TYR A 435 24.65 4.66 -8.89
CA TYR A 435 25.93 4.86 -8.20
C TYR A 435 26.77 5.97 -8.86
N ASP A 436 26.91 5.93 -10.18
CA ASP A 436 27.66 6.93 -10.95
C ASP A 436 26.98 8.32 -10.86
N TRP A 437 25.66 8.35 -10.94
CA TRP A 437 24.87 9.57 -10.75
C TRP A 437 25.07 10.17 -9.36
N PHE A 438 24.93 9.37 -8.30
CA PHE A 438 25.08 9.81 -6.92
C PHE A 438 26.47 10.40 -6.70
N ARG A 439 27.52 9.68 -7.12
CA ARG A 439 28.91 10.14 -6.96
C ARG A 439 29.20 11.42 -7.72
N ARG A 440 28.75 11.50 -8.98
CA ARG A 440 28.95 12.68 -9.82
C ARG A 440 28.26 13.91 -9.24
N THR A 441 26.98 13.78 -8.90
CA THR A 441 26.13 14.91 -8.47
C THR A 441 26.43 15.39 -7.06
N GLN A 442 26.79 14.48 -6.15
CA GLN A 442 27.07 14.82 -4.74
C GLN A 442 28.55 15.12 -4.47
N SER A 443 29.41 15.09 -5.50
CA SER A 443 30.84 15.43 -5.36
C SER A 443 31.05 16.81 -4.72
N GLY A 444 32.00 16.88 -3.78
CA GLY A 444 32.40 18.10 -3.08
C GLY A 444 33.56 18.81 -3.77
N ASN A 445 33.70 20.13 -3.55
CA ASN A 445 34.87 20.85 -4.01
C ASN A 445 36.06 20.62 -3.05
N MET A 446 37.01 19.79 -3.47
CA MET A 446 38.18 19.42 -2.68
C MET A 446 39.43 20.25 -2.98
N THR A 447 39.34 21.31 -3.80
CA THR A 447 40.51 22.11 -4.24
C THR A 447 41.35 22.65 -3.08
N HIS A 448 40.70 23.07 -1.99
CA HIS A 448 41.36 23.63 -0.79
C HIS A 448 41.97 22.57 0.13
N TYR A 449 41.62 21.29 -0.04
CA TYR A 449 42.10 20.17 0.79
C TYR A 449 43.18 19.32 0.09
N ARG A 450 43.70 19.80 -1.04
CA ARG A 450 44.70 19.10 -1.87
C ARG A 450 46.06 19.03 -1.18
N HIS A 451 46.25 18.02 -0.33
CA HIS A 451 47.60 17.53 -0.03
C HIS A 451 48.04 16.54 -1.12
N ARG A 452 49.30 16.69 -1.57
CA ARG A 452 49.92 15.85 -2.61
C ARG A 452 49.92 14.40 -2.11
N ASN A 453 49.31 13.48 -2.87
CA ASN A 453 49.33 12.01 -2.72
C ASN A 453 48.11 11.29 -2.11
N ARG A 454 46.89 11.84 -2.16
CA ARG A 454 45.67 11.05 -1.84
C ARG A 454 44.59 11.18 -2.93
N LEU A 455 43.90 10.07 -3.21
CA LEU A 455 42.61 10.09 -3.91
C LEU A 455 41.63 10.86 -2.99
N HIS A 456 41.13 12.00 -3.47
CA HIS A 456 40.26 12.87 -2.67
C HIS A 456 38.80 12.54 -2.96
N GLU A 457 38.30 11.48 -2.32
CA GLU A 457 36.88 11.14 -2.28
C GLU A 457 36.20 12.04 -1.24
N GLY A 458 35.54 13.10 -1.69
CA GLY A 458 34.81 14.04 -0.83
C GLY A 458 33.46 14.40 -1.42
N TYR A 459 32.42 14.40 -0.58
CA TYR A 459 31.03 14.56 -0.97
C TYR A 459 30.34 15.61 -0.11
N ARG A 460 29.30 16.23 -0.65
CA ARG A 460 28.41 17.14 0.09
C ARG A 460 26.98 16.99 -0.42
N TRP A 461 26.04 16.95 0.51
CA TRP A 461 24.61 16.99 0.22
C TRP A 461 24.24 18.30 -0.46
N ARG A 462 23.52 18.22 -1.59
CA ARG A 462 22.90 19.38 -2.25
C ARG A 462 21.58 19.74 -1.58
N GLY A 463 21.14 20.99 -1.70
CA GLY A 463 19.79 21.41 -1.28
C GLY A 463 19.67 21.70 0.22
N ARG A 464 20.77 22.10 0.88
CA ARG A 464 20.68 22.57 2.27
C ARG A 464 20.10 23.99 2.32
N THR A 465 19.51 24.33 3.46
CA THR A 465 19.22 25.70 3.89
C THR A 465 20.09 26.07 5.08
N THR A 466 19.85 27.28 5.61
CA THR A 466 20.34 27.71 6.92
C THR A 466 20.01 26.71 8.03
N GLU A 467 18.78 26.22 8.06
CA GLU A 467 18.24 25.40 9.15
C GLU A 467 18.22 23.90 8.84
N ASN A 468 18.07 23.50 7.57
CA ASN A 468 17.69 22.13 7.21
C ASN A 468 18.51 21.53 6.04
N ILE A 469 18.60 20.21 5.98
CA ILE A 469 19.21 19.43 4.89
C ILE A 469 18.46 18.13 4.61
N GLN A 470 17.22 18.29 4.11
CA GLN A 470 16.30 17.18 3.83
C GLN A 470 16.91 16.05 2.97
N PRO A 471 17.73 16.33 1.93
CA PRO A 471 18.35 15.28 1.12
C PRO A 471 19.26 14.30 1.89
N SER A 472 19.67 14.63 3.12
CA SER A 472 20.44 13.73 3.97
C SER A 472 19.61 12.68 4.71
N GLY A 473 18.27 12.76 4.67
CA GLY A 473 17.35 11.97 5.50
C GLY A 473 17.27 12.41 6.96
N LEU A 474 18.14 13.33 7.39
CA LEU A 474 18.20 13.90 8.74
C LEU A 474 18.07 15.42 8.63
N GLY A 475 16.84 15.87 8.38
CA GLY A 475 16.52 17.23 7.96
C GLY A 475 17.08 18.32 8.87
N ASP A 476 16.85 18.25 10.16
CA ASP A 476 17.18 19.27 11.17
C ASP A 476 18.48 18.96 11.94
N TYR A 477 19.21 17.91 11.56
CA TYR A 477 20.44 17.53 12.26
C TYR A 477 21.50 18.63 12.12
N PRO A 478 22.13 19.10 13.21
CA PRO A 478 23.06 20.22 13.19
C PRO A 478 24.20 20.03 12.16
N ARG A 479 24.40 21.05 11.31
CA ARG A 479 25.47 21.13 10.31
C ARG A 479 26.34 22.37 10.54
N ALA A 480 27.46 22.48 9.82
CA ALA A 480 28.35 23.64 9.89
C ALA A 480 27.62 24.96 9.61
N GLN A 481 27.92 25.99 10.41
CA GLN A 481 27.38 27.36 10.29
C GLN A 481 28.53 28.37 10.23
N PRO A 482 28.55 29.30 9.25
CA PRO A 482 27.62 29.44 8.12
C PRO A 482 27.67 28.24 7.16
N ALA A 483 26.68 28.12 6.26
CA ALA A 483 26.54 26.99 5.35
C ALA A 483 27.79 26.75 4.47
N HIS A 484 28.51 27.83 4.20
CA HIS A 484 29.81 27.90 3.52
C HIS A 484 30.71 28.93 4.20
N LEU A 485 32.02 28.71 4.22
CA LEU A 485 33.03 29.71 4.57
C LEU A 485 33.48 30.49 3.33
#